data_AF-A0A497E737-F1
#
_entry.id   AF-A0A497E737-F1
#
_cell.length_a   1.000
_cell.length_b   1.000
_cell.length_c   1.000
_cell.angle_alpha   90.00
_cell.angle_beta   90.00
_cell.angle_gamma   90.00
#
_symmetry.space_group_name_H-M   'P 1'
#
loop_
_entity.id
_entity.type
_entity.pdbx_description
1 polymer ?
#
loop_
_entity_poly.entity_id
_entity_poly.type
_entity_poly.pdbx_seq_one_letter_code
_entity_poly.pdbx_strand_id
1 'polypeptide(L)'
;VDYYDTRAGTPSVGLLTNYDCVFTWTNSAHTDATAFGDNLADAVDAGTTVILGPFSTYTQGSALSGRIMTSGYSPVYSPSGGNHFTPSTWAGDGVIATHEAVEAYEATYRDELSLLGSGAQDASYVDGEIAVAAQLDFKTSYMNGGTDPNSTEPGDWPILLTNLCRSGAFDVLVLDSDSVNHYAVAAAAQLAVNYSVTDSTNFNAMLGSREWDLVLADVPSNSPTGGWTDFLSYLGGGGPAVLSYWGWSFDSNLAAPFGYTSAVDMSWAPGVSSLGPAAGPAGTHAFAGVPEVPHSNWSGQWLSDGAVFTPVAGTTTVGLLDGADPVMLLNPSGNGVAAPLIDEWSGTGADELWRNLALEVLPHDQFDGVAVLADWLYPDDATVLETHPLVVGPGVDLPDAEIQYGTGCDIFIHGPYIEFEFSSAITYDTTTFNGWRFADLDSRLPGIGGASLDFVSAGVIGLGPDDLTYTEDSVSLNLSGVETPASGYIRIRVDFGLFFDGFETGTTDAWSGVSP
;
A
#
# COMPACT_ATOMS: atom_id res chain seq x y z
N VAL A 1 19.42 -13.91 -4.78
CA VAL A 1 18.86 -15.10 -5.47
C VAL A 1 19.52 -16.32 -4.91
N ASP A 2 18.76 -17.12 -4.17
CA ASP A 2 19.21 -18.39 -3.62
C ASP A 2 18.53 -19.55 -4.34
N TYR A 3 19.19 -20.71 -4.38
CA TYR A 3 18.68 -21.91 -5.03
C TYR A 3 18.44 -23.01 -3.99
N TYR A 4 17.26 -23.61 -4.04
CA TYR A 4 16.91 -24.75 -3.20
C TYR A 4 16.52 -25.96 -4.07
N ASP A 5 17.19 -27.09 -3.86
CA ASP A 5 16.84 -28.35 -4.53
C ASP A 5 15.74 -29.09 -3.75
N THR A 6 14.51 -28.97 -4.23
CA THR A 6 13.32 -29.58 -3.59
C THR A 6 13.28 -31.11 -3.70
N ARG A 7 14.25 -31.74 -4.38
CA ARG A 7 14.45 -33.20 -4.39
C ARG A 7 15.27 -33.69 -3.20
N ALA A 8 15.99 -32.76 -2.54
CA ALA A 8 16.82 -33.05 -1.37
C ALA A 8 16.10 -32.71 -0.06
N GLY A 9 15.02 -31.94 -0.10
CA GLY A 9 14.19 -31.58 1.04
C GLY A 9 12.98 -30.73 0.65
N THR A 10 12.19 -30.35 1.63
CA THR A 10 11.07 -29.42 1.47
C THR A 10 11.39 -28.14 2.24
N PRO A 11 11.45 -26.96 1.59
CA PRO A 11 11.61 -25.68 2.28
C PRO A 11 10.53 -25.48 3.33
N SER A 12 10.90 -25.03 4.53
CA SER A 12 9.94 -24.60 5.55
C SER A 12 9.33 -23.25 5.19
N VAL A 13 8.13 -22.96 5.71
CA VAL A 13 7.50 -21.62 5.60
C VAL A 13 8.46 -20.52 6.04
N GLY A 14 9.05 -20.64 7.24
CA GLY A 14 10.02 -19.66 7.75
C GLY A 14 11.33 -19.54 6.95
N LEU A 15 11.59 -20.42 5.97
CA LEU A 15 12.66 -20.19 5.00
C LEU A 15 12.12 -19.37 3.81
N LEU A 16 10.94 -19.75 3.30
CA LEU A 16 10.29 -19.10 2.17
C LEU A 16 9.94 -17.64 2.46
N THR A 17 9.49 -17.34 3.68
CA THR A 17 9.13 -15.97 4.10
C THR A 17 10.33 -15.05 4.32
N ASN A 18 11.57 -15.54 4.23
CA ASN A 18 12.75 -14.67 4.18
C ASN A 18 13.00 -14.09 2.77
N TYR A 19 12.13 -14.40 1.81
CA TYR A 19 12.23 -13.92 0.43
C TYR A 19 10.97 -13.15 0.07
N ASP A 20 11.15 -12.00 -0.59
CA ASP A 20 10.04 -11.21 -1.14
C ASP A 20 9.29 -12.01 -2.23
N CYS A 21 10.03 -12.84 -2.95
CA CYS A 21 9.53 -13.62 -4.07
C CYS A 21 10.17 -15.01 -4.12
N VAL A 22 9.34 -16.02 -4.34
CA VAL A 22 9.73 -17.41 -4.54
C VAL A 22 9.29 -17.86 -5.92
N PHE A 23 10.25 -18.22 -6.76
CA PHE A 23 9.99 -18.89 -8.04
C PHE A 23 10.25 -20.39 -7.91
N THR A 24 9.31 -21.21 -8.35
CA THR A 24 9.49 -22.66 -8.40
C THR A 24 9.08 -23.24 -9.74
N TRP A 25 9.88 -24.16 -10.24
CA TRP A 25 9.61 -24.98 -11.42
C TRP A 25 10.23 -26.34 -11.15
N THR A 26 9.85 -27.39 -11.90
CA THR A 26 10.48 -28.69 -11.65
C THR A 26 10.48 -29.66 -12.82
N ASN A 27 11.64 -30.17 -13.21
CA ASN A 27 11.72 -31.31 -14.13
C ASN A 27 11.80 -32.67 -13.42
N SER A 28 11.60 -32.70 -12.10
CA SER A 28 11.77 -33.88 -11.25
C SER A 28 10.71 -33.92 -10.13
N ALA A 29 10.45 -35.08 -9.53
CA ALA A 29 9.54 -35.14 -8.38
C ALA A 29 10.12 -34.37 -7.18
N HIS A 30 9.31 -33.52 -6.54
CA HIS A 30 9.62 -32.97 -5.23
C HIS A 30 9.71 -34.08 -4.17
N THR A 31 10.53 -33.88 -3.13
CA THR A 31 10.63 -34.82 -2.00
C THR A 31 9.27 -35.05 -1.35
N ASP A 32 8.52 -33.98 -1.15
CA ASP A 32 7.13 -33.98 -0.72
C ASP A 32 6.39 -32.84 -1.41
N ALA A 33 5.73 -33.16 -2.53
CA ALA A 33 5.02 -32.18 -3.35
C ALA A 33 3.81 -31.55 -2.63
N THR A 34 3.17 -32.28 -1.70
CA THR A 34 2.01 -31.75 -0.96
C THR A 34 2.48 -30.81 0.13
N ALA A 35 3.45 -31.23 0.95
CA ALA A 35 3.99 -30.36 1.99
C ALA A 35 4.66 -29.10 1.41
N PHE A 36 5.35 -29.22 0.27
CA PHE A 36 5.94 -28.05 -0.36
C PHE A 36 4.89 -27.06 -0.86
N GLY A 37 3.82 -27.53 -1.51
CA GLY A 37 2.77 -26.63 -1.96
C GLY A 37 1.88 -26.10 -0.82
N ASP A 38 1.73 -26.82 0.29
CA ASP A 38 1.11 -26.26 1.49
C ASP A 38 1.98 -25.15 2.09
N ASN A 39 3.30 -25.34 2.15
CA ASN A 39 4.23 -24.31 2.64
C ASN A 39 4.31 -23.08 1.74
N LEU A 40 4.18 -23.24 0.41
CA LEU A 40 4.08 -22.10 -0.51
C LEU A 40 2.79 -21.31 -0.31
N ALA A 41 1.66 -22.00 -0.07
CA ALA A 41 0.41 -21.33 0.25
C ALA A 41 0.50 -20.57 1.58
N ASP A 42 1.11 -21.16 2.61
CA ASP A 42 1.39 -20.47 3.88
C ASP A 42 2.30 -19.23 3.68
N ALA A 43 3.30 -19.32 2.80
CA ALA A 43 4.15 -18.18 2.49
C ALA A 43 3.36 -17.06 1.78
N VAL A 44 2.45 -17.40 0.85
CA VAL A 44 1.52 -16.44 0.22
C VAL A 44 0.60 -15.79 1.26
N ASP A 45 0.07 -16.59 2.18
CA ASP A 45 -0.76 -16.10 3.29
C ASP A 45 0.03 -15.11 4.17
N ALA A 46 1.34 -15.32 4.31
CA ALA A 46 2.29 -14.45 5.00
C ALA A 46 2.88 -13.32 4.14
N GLY A 47 2.36 -13.09 2.93
CA GLY A 47 2.74 -11.96 2.07
C GLY A 47 3.87 -12.22 1.06
N THR A 48 4.45 -13.42 1.01
CA THR A 48 5.44 -13.77 -0.02
C THR A 48 4.79 -13.91 -1.39
N THR A 49 5.36 -13.28 -2.42
CA THR A 49 4.94 -13.53 -3.80
C THR A 49 5.45 -14.88 -4.28
N VAL A 50 4.57 -15.73 -4.82
CA VAL A 50 4.93 -17.04 -5.36
C VAL A 50 4.69 -17.10 -6.87
N ILE A 51 5.73 -17.47 -7.61
CA ILE A 51 5.66 -17.67 -9.05
C ILE A 51 5.84 -19.16 -9.32
N LEU A 52 4.80 -19.77 -9.89
CA LEU A 52 4.81 -21.15 -10.35
C LEU A 52 5.31 -21.19 -11.80
N GLY A 53 6.23 -22.10 -12.08
CA GLY A 53 6.81 -22.32 -13.40
C GLY A 53 6.34 -23.64 -14.01
N PRO A 54 6.81 -23.97 -15.22
CA PRO A 54 6.42 -25.19 -15.93
C PRO A 54 6.65 -26.43 -15.09
N PHE A 55 5.83 -27.43 -15.38
CA PHE A 55 5.72 -28.72 -14.72
C PHE A 55 5.12 -28.70 -13.31
N SER A 56 4.82 -27.52 -12.75
CA SER A 56 4.11 -27.44 -11.46
C SER A 56 2.69 -28.02 -11.56
N THR A 57 2.06 -27.97 -12.75
CA THR A 57 0.75 -28.59 -13.03
C THR A 57 0.84 -29.95 -13.75
N TYR A 58 2.05 -30.40 -14.11
CA TYR A 58 2.27 -31.56 -14.96
C TYR A 58 2.12 -32.89 -14.23
N THR A 59 1.03 -33.59 -14.51
CA THR A 59 0.61 -34.77 -13.74
C THR A 59 1.48 -36.02 -13.92
N GLN A 60 2.45 -36.05 -14.86
CA GLN A 60 3.32 -37.22 -15.07
C GLN A 60 4.59 -37.18 -14.19
N GLY A 61 4.38 -37.03 -12.88
CA GLY A 61 5.37 -37.37 -11.85
C GLY A 61 6.13 -36.22 -11.21
N SER A 62 6.13 -35.03 -11.81
CA SER A 62 6.83 -33.86 -11.27
C SER A 62 5.90 -32.78 -10.71
N ALA A 63 4.58 -32.93 -10.84
CA ALA A 63 3.62 -31.92 -10.36
C ALA A 63 3.82 -31.55 -8.89
N LEU A 64 3.61 -30.26 -8.63
CA LEU A 64 3.34 -29.73 -7.32
C LEU A 64 1.93 -30.18 -6.86
N SER A 65 1.65 -30.16 -5.56
CA SER A 65 0.36 -30.54 -4.98
C SER A 65 0.05 -29.64 -3.77
N GLY A 66 -1.01 -29.91 -3.01
CA GLY A 66 -1.35 -29.11 -1.83
C GLY A 66 -2.20 -27.86 -2.15
N ARG A 67 -2.32 -26.97 -1.16
CA ARG A 67 -3.19 -25.78 -1.21
C ARG A 67 -2.82 -24.81 -2.33
N ILE A 68 -1.53 -24.63 -2.62
CA ILE A 68 -1.08 -23.72 -3.69
C ILE A 68 -1.67 -24.07 -5.05
N MET A 69 -2.05 -25.34 -5.28
CA MET A 69 -2.65 -25.81 -6.54
C MET A 69 -4.18 -25.71 -6.56
N THR A 70 -4.81 -25.11 -5.55
CA THR A 70 -6.26 -24.88 -5.49
C THR A 70 -6.64 -23.53 -6.07
N SER A 71 -7.93 -23.31 -6.37
CA SER A 71 -8.43 -22.07 -6.96
C SER A 71 -8.28 -20.83 -6.08
N GLY A 72 -7.96 -20.99 -4.79
CA GLY A 72 -7.66 -19.88 -3.90
C GLY A 72 -6.24 -19.33 -4.05
N TYR A 73 -5.35 -20.05 -4.76
CA TYR A 73 -3.95 -19.65 -4.92
C TYR A 73 -3.51 -19.76 -6.39
N SER A 74 -3.64 -20.92 -7.04
CA SER A 74 -3.17 -21.07 -8.41
C SER A 74 -4.10 -20.39 -9.41
N PRO A 75 -3.59 -19.55 -10.33
CA PRO A 75 -4.41 -18.92 -11.36
C PRO A 75 -4.76 -19.88 -12.51
N VAL A 76 -4.14 -21.04 -12.57
CA VAL A 76 -4.30 -22.02 -13.65
C VAL A 76 -4.36 -23.44 -13.12
N TYR A 77 -4.81 -24.35 -13.97
CA TYR A 77 -4.64 -25.78 -13.83
C TYR A 77 -4.28 -26.38 -15.20
N SER A 78 -3.79 -27.62 -15.22
CA SER A 78 -3.61 -28.35 -16.48
C SER A 78 -4.77 -29.32 -16.71
N PRO A 79 -5.67 -29.08 -17.69
CA PRO A 79 -6.83 -29.95 -17.91
C PRO A 79 -6.46 -31.36 -18.37
N SER A 80 -5.40 -31.47 -19.17
CA SER A 80 -4.88 -32.74 -19.68
C SER A 80 -3.79 -33.33 -18.78
N GLY A 81 -3.21 -32.51 -17.90
CA GLY A 81 -1.98 -32.83 -17.19
C GLY A 81 -0.78 -33.01 -18.12
N GLY A 82 -0.85 -32.44 -19.33
CA GLY A 82 0.13 -32.53 -20.42
C GLY A 82 1.09 -31.34 -20.48
N ASN A 83 1.98 -31.37 -21.48
CA ASN A 83 3.01 -30.36 -21.69
C ASN A 83 3.33 -30.28 -23.20
N HIS A 84 3.64 -29.09 -23.67
CA HIS A 84 4.14 -28.83 -25.01
C HIS A 84 5.62 -29.19 -25.11
N PHE A 85 6.01 -29.78 -26.24
CA PHE A 85 7.41 -30.11 -26.54
C PHE A 85 7.87 -29.46 -27.85
N THR A 86 7.19 -28.39 -28.25
CA THR A 86 7.49 -27.62 -29.47
C THR A 86 7.64 -26.15 -29.10
N PRO A 87 8.68 -25.46 -29.61
CA PRO A 87 8.88 -24.05 -29.34
C PRO A 87 7.70 -23.20 -29.82
N SER A 88 7.35 -22.18 -29.04
CA SER A 88 6.40 -21.14 -29.41
C SER A 88 6.87 -19.82 -28.81
N THR A 89 6.86 -18.78 -29.63
CA THR A 89 7.24 -17.43 -29.18
C THR A 89 6.06 -16.77 -28.50
N TRP A 90 6.35 -15.86 -27.58
CA TRP A 90 5.39 -14.89 -27.08
C TRP A 90 4.62 -14.23 -28.23
N ALA A 91 3.30 -14.05 -28.06
CA ALA A 91 2.44 -13.45 -29.08
C ALA A 91 2.55 -11.92 -29.16
N GLY A 92 3.30 -11.29 -28.26
CA GLY A 92 3.41 -9.83 -28.17
C GLY A 92 2.21 -9.18 -27.44
N ASP A 93 1.47 -9.95 -26.64
CA ASP A 93 0.37 -9.52 -25.78
C ASP A 93 0.76 -9.54 -24.29
N GLY A 94 -0.07 -9.03 -23.39
CA GLY A 94 0.36 -8.75 -22.01
C GLY A 94 -0.04 -7.34 -21.62
N VAL A 95 -0.54 -7.17 -20.41
CA VAL A 95 -1.07 -5.89 -19.93
C VAL A 95 -0.31 -5.42 -18.70
N ILE A 96 0.47 -4.37 -18.95
CA ILE A 96 1.13 -3.47 -18.02
C ILE A 96 2.26 -4.16 -17.22
N ALA A 97 2.43 -3.92 -15.91
CA ALA A 97 3.75 -4.03 -15.24
C ALA A 97 4.54 -5.35 -15.43
N THR A 98 3.87 -6.50 -15.60
CA THR A 98 4.51 -7.81 -15.80
C THR A 98 5.40 -7.86 -17.06
N HIS A 99 5.03 -7.14 -18.13
CA HIS A 99 5.72 -7.17 -19.42
C HIS A 99 6.47 -5.87 -19.74
N GLU A 100 6.70 -5.01 -18.75
CA GLU A 100 7.52 -3.81 -18.94
C GLU A 100 8.95 -4.20 -19.37
N ALA A 101 9.42 -3.58 -20.47
CA ALA A 101 10.74 -3.82 -21.06
C ALA A 101 11.03 -5.27 -21.52
N VAL A 102 10.00 -6.11 -21.65
CA VAL A 102 10.10 -7.44 -22.26
C VAL A 102 9.95 -7.29 -23.78
N GLU A 103 11.01 -7.56 -24.55
CA GLU A 103 10.99 -7.42 -26.01
C GLU A 103 10.63 -8.73 -26.71
N ALA A 104 11.12 -9.86 -26.20
CA ALA A 104 10.80 -11.19 -26.74
C ALA A 104 11.08 -12.31 -25.74
N TYR A 105 10.30 -13.38 -25.79
CA TYR A 105 10.67 -14.68 -25.21
C TYR A 105 10.06 -15.85 -25.98
N GLU A 106 10.67 -17.02 -25.83
CA GLU A 106 10.21 -18.29 -26.39
C GLU A 106 10.37 -19.37 -25.32
N ALA A 107 9.47 -20.35 -25.30
CA ALA A 107 9.66 -21.58 -24.51
C ALA A 107 9.30 -22.82 -25.31
N THR A 108 10.06 -23.89 -25.05
CA THR A 108 9.80 -25.23 -25.60
C THR A 108 8.97 -26.06 -24.64
N TYR A 109 9.24 -25.96 -23.35
CA TYR A 109 8.57 -26.73 -22.30
C TYR A 109 7.54 -25.85 -21.59
N ARG A 110 6.28 -26.13 -21.84
CA ARG A 110 5.16 -25.31 -21.38
C ARG A 110 4.01 -26.22 -21.01
N ASP A 111 3.44 -26.08 -19.83
CA ASP A 111 2.27 -26.88 -19.47
C ASP A 111 1.08 -26.51 -20.38
N GLU A 112 0.20 -27.48 -20.62
CA GLU A 112 -1.09 -27.22 -21.27
C GLU A 112 -2.05 -26.67 -20.22
N LEU A 113 -2.32 -25.37 -20.25
CA LEU A 113 -3.00 -24.65 -19.15
C LEU A 113 -4.43 -24.24 -19.50
N SER A 114 -5.21 -24.00 -18.45
CA SER A 114 -6.48 -23.27 -18.49
C SER A 114 -6.63 -22.50 -17.18
N LEU A 115 -7.37 -21.39 -17.23
CA LEU A 115 -7.63 -20.57 -16.04
C LEU A 115 -8.37 -21.34 -14.96
N LEU A 116 -7.98 -21.11 -13.71
CA LEU A 116 -8.58 -21.70 -12.51
C LEU A 116 -9.10 -20.60 -11.59
N GLY A 117 -10.36 -20.70 -11.16
CA GLY A 117 -10.94 -19.75 -10.19
C GLY A 117 -10.96 -18.32 -10.73
N SER A 118 -10.39 -17.40 -9.94
CA SER A 118 -10.20 -15.97 -10.25
C SER A 118 -8.97 -15.68 -11.09
N GLY A 119 -8.19 -16.70 -11.49
CA GLY A 119 -7.01 -16.51 -12.30
C GLY A 119 -7.31 -15.78 -13.62
N ALA A 120 -6.48 -14.79 -13.93
CA ALA A 120 -6.55 -14.01 -15.15
C ALA A 120 -5.33 -14.29 -16.03
N GLN A 121 -5.55 -14.43 -17.34
CA GLN A 121 -4.47 -14.53 -18.31
C GLN A 121 -3.91 -13.14 -18.57
N ASP A 122 -2.59 -13.02 -18.51
CA ASP A 122 -1.86 -11.80 -18.87
C ASP A 122 -1.34 -11.90 -20.31
N ALA A 123 -0.58 -12.95 -20.63
CA ALA A 123 0.04 -13.12 -21.95
C ALA A 123 -0.18 -14.51 -22.55
N SER A 124 -0.03 -14.61 -23.88
CA SER A 124 -0.13 -15.85 -24.65
C SER A 124 1.08 -16.12 -25.53
N TYR A 125 1.21 -17.39 -25.91
CA TYR A 125 2.10 -17.82 -26.99
C TYR A 125 1.38 -17.77 -28.34
N VAL A 126 2.13 -17.73 -29.45
CA VAL A 126 1.57 -17.67 -30.82
C VAL A 126 0.68 -18.87 -31.20
N ASP A 127 0.80 -19.98 -30.49
CA ASP A 127 -0.05 -21.17 -30.65
C ASP A 127 -1.31 -21.14 -29.75
N GLY A 128 -1.53 -20.06 -29.02
CA GLY A 128 -2.71 -19.82 -28.18
C GLY A 128 -2.62 -20.37 -26.76
N GLU A 129 -1.49 -20.95 -26.38
CA GLU A 129 -1.25 -21.40 -25.00
C GLU A 129 -1.02 -20.21 -24.07
N ILE A 130 -1.39 -20.35 -22.79
CA ILE A 130 -1.15 -19.32 -21.77
C ILE A 130 0.36 -19.21 -21.52
N ALA A 131 0.90 -18.01 -21.68
CA ALA A 131 2.30 -17.70 -21.35
C ALA A 131 2.45 -17.24 -19.91
N VAL A 132 1.58 -16.35 -19.47
CA VAL A 132 1.55 -15.83 -18.10
C VAL A 132 0.11 -15.70 -17.63
N ALA A 133 -0.16 -16.09 -16.39
CA ALA A 133 -1.42 -15.86 -15.70
C ALA A 133 -1.17 -15.54 -14.23
N ALA A 134 -2.04 -14.73 -13.61
CA ALA A 134 -1.91 -14.31 -12.21
C ALA A 134 -3.26 -14.37 -11.49
N GLN A 135 -3.21 -14.48 -10.16
CA GLN A 135 -4.36 -14.10 -9.34
C GLN A 135 -4.55 -12.60 -9.39
N LEU A 136 -5.77 -12.11 -9.13
CA LEU A 136 -6.07 -10.68 -9.14
C LEU A 136 -5.33 -9.91 -8.03
N ASP A 137 -4.96 -10.57 -6.95
CA ASP A 137 -4.11 -10.00 -5.89
C ASP A 137 -2.60 -10.08 -6.21
N PHE A 138 -2.25 -10.67 -7.36
CA PHE A 138 -0.89 -10.90 -7.87
C PHE A 138 0.07 -11.65 -6.92
N LYS A 139 -0.38 -12.12 -5.77
CA LYS A 139 0.46 -12.86 -4.81
C LYS A 139 0.89 -14.21 -5.35
N THR A 140 0.09 -14.79 -6.26
CA THR A 140 0.47 -16.01 -6.98
C THR A 140 0.35 -15.81 -8.48
N SER A 141 1.41 -16.14 -9.21
CA SER A 141 1.45 -16.10 -10.68
C SER A 141 1.94 -17.44 -11.26
N TYR A 142 1.63 -17.68 -12.53
CA TYR A 142 2.16 -18.77 -13.33
C TYR A 142 2.93 -18.22 -14.52
N MET A 143 4.22 -18.50 -14.58
CA MET A 143 5.11 -18.15 -15.69
C MET A 143 5.39 -19.43 -16.49
N ASN A 144 4.70 -19.64 -17.61
CA ASN A 144 4.69 -20.92 -18.34
C ASN A 144 5.90 -21.09 -19.29
N GLY A 145 7.11 -20.86 -18.77
CA GLY A 145 8.40 -21.03 -19.44
C GLY A 145 9.55 -20.66 -18.50
N GLY A 146 10.75 -20.40 -19.02
CA GLY A 146 11.85 -19.80 -18.25
C GLY A 146 12.44 -20.73 -17.19
N THR A 147 12.47 -22.02 -17.49
CA THR A 147 12.75 -23.11 -16.52
C THR A 147 14.17 -23.17 -15.96
N ASP A 148 15.19 -22.44 -16.42
CA ASP A 148 16.55 -22.48 -15.82
C ASP A 148 17.35 -21.25 -16.30
N PRO A 149 18.18 -20.60 -15.47
CA PRO A 149 19.21 -19.67 -15.94
C PRO A 149 20.11 -20.22 -17.08
N ASN A 150 20.27 -21.54 -17.14
CA ASN A 150 20.98 -22.27 -18.19
C ASN A 150 20.03 -22.90 -19.22
N SER A 151 18.72 -22.67 -19.11
CA SER A 151 17.78 -23.10 -20.14
C SER A 151 18.16 -22.40 -21.43
N THR A 152 18.12 -23.15 -22.53
CA THR A 152 18.37 -22.63 -23.87
C THR A 152 17.21 -21.80 -24.41
N GLU A 153 16.23 -21.47 -23.56
CA GLU A 153 15.03 -20.72 -23.93
C GLU A 153 15.43 -19.24 -24.13
N PRO A 154 15.39 -18.73 -25.37
CA PRO A 154 15.85 -17.39 -25.66
C PRO A 154 14.84 -16.34 -25.18
N GLY A 155 15.35 -15.17 -24.81
CA GLY A 155 14.57 -13.97 -24.54
C GLY A 155 14.69 -13.43 -23.12
N ASP A 156 13.77 -12.53 -22.78
CA ASP A 156 13.82 -11.66 -21.61
C ASP A 156 13.17 -12.29 -20.36
N TRP A 157 13.29 -13.61 -20.21
CA TRP A 157 12.79 -14.35 -19.04
C TRP A 157 13.22 -13.73 -17.70
N PRO A 158 14.48 -13.26 -17.52
CA PRO A 158 14.87 -12.61 -16.26
C PRO A 158 14.13 -11.30 -15.98
N ILE A 159 13.80 -10.53 -17.02
CA ILE A 159 13.03 -9.27 -16.87
C ILE A 159 11.60 -9.63 -16.49
N LEU A 160 10.98 -10.57 -17.20
CA LEU A 160 9.62 -11.05 -16.90
C LEU A 160 9.51 -11.59 -15.48
N LEU A 161 10.47 -12.42 -15.04
CA LEU A 161 10.49 -12.94 -13.66
C LEU A 161 10.64 -11.81 -12.64
N THR A 162 11.53 -10.84 -12.92
CA THR A 162 11.72 -9.67 -12.04
C THR A 162 10.45 -8.85 -11.91
N ASN A 163 9.76 -8.62 -13.03
CA ASN A 163 8.50 -7.90 -13.04
C ASN A 163 7.42 -8.66 -12.28
N LEU A 164 7.29 -9.97 -12.48
CA LEU A 164 6.34 -10.81 -11.73
C LEU A 164 6.61 -10.79 -10.21
N CYS A 165 7.88 -10.83 -9.81
CA CYS A 165 8.25 -10.69 -8.40
C CYS A 165 7.87 -9.31 -7.82
N ARG A 166 7.81 -8.28 -8.66
CA ARG A 166 7.32 -6.93 -8.29
C ARG A 166 5.80 -6.80 -8.38
N SER A 167 5.14 -7.61 -9.21
CA SER A 167 3.72 -7.49 -9.56
C SER A 167 2.78 -7.83 -8.40
N GLY A 168 3.22 -8.63 -7.43
CA GLY A 168 2.49 -8.95 -6.19
C GLY A 168 2.26 -7.76 -5.24
N ALA A 169 2.47 -6.53 -5.71
CA ALA A 169 2.50 -5.33 -4.90
C ALA A 169 1.78 -4.17 -5.60
N PHE A 170 0.59 -3.83 -5.06
CA PHE A 170 -0.06 -2.52 -5.12
C PHE A 170 0.01 -1.75 -6.47
N ASP A 171 -1.06 -1.85 -7.27
CA ASP A 171 -1.21 -1.24 -8.61
C ASP A 171 -1.86 0.16 -8.54
N VAL A 172 -1.15 1.18 -9.03
CA VAL A 172 -1.65 2.57 -9.05
C VAL A 172 -1.89 3.06 -10.48
N LEU A 173 -3.09 3.55 -10.78
CA LEU A 173 -3.36 4.30 -12.01
C LEU A 173 -3.14 5.78 -11.76
N VAL A 174 -2.25 6.39 -12.54
CA VAL A 174 -2.01 7.82 -12.50
C VAL A 174 -2.56 8.45 -13.77
N LEU A 175 -3.66 9.19 -13.67
CA LEU A 175 -4.01 10.17 -14.69
C LEU A 175 -3.15 11.39 -14.45
N ASP A 176 -2.16 11.62 -15.30
CA ASP A 176 -1.31 12.80 -15.23
C ASP A 176 -1.47 13.61 -16.52
N SER A 177 -2.22 14.70 -16.41
CA SER A 177 -2.35 15.68 -17.49
C SER A 177 -1.64 16.99 -17.17
N ASP A 178 -0.89 17.03 -16.06
CA ASP A 178 0.06 18.09 -15.81
C ASP A 178 1.29 17.89 -16.71
N SER A 179 1.76 18.99 -17.27
CA SER A 179 2.96 19.02 -18.12
C SER A 179 4.14 19.68 -17.42
N VAL A 180 3.94 20.12 -16.18
CA VAL A 180 4.91 20.92 -15.43
C VAL A 180 5.53 20.11 -14.31
N ASN A 181 4.73 19.59 -13.38
CA ASN A 181 5.26 19.12 -12.10
C ASN A 181 5.20 17.60 -11.90
N HIS A 182 4.24 16.90 -12.49
CA HIS A 182 4.11 15.43 -12.43
C HIS A 182 4.09 14.88 -10.99
N TYR A 183 3.51 15.60 -10.03
CA TYR A 183 3.60 15.24 -8.61
C TYR A 183 2.85 13.95 -8.27
N ALA A 184 1.70 13.69 -8.89
CA ALA A 184 0.99 12.43 -8.71
C ALA A 184 1.81 11.22 -9.19
N VAL A 185 2.59 11.38 -10.26
CA VAL A 185 3.52 10.34 -10.75
C VAL A 185 4.66 10.14 -9.76
N ALA A 186 5.24 11.22 -9.24
CA ALA A 186 6.28 11.14 -8.21
C ALA A 186 5.77 10.44 -6.94
N ALA A 187 4.55 10.76 -6.50
CA ALA A 187 3.90 10.10 -5.37
C ALA A 187 3.62 8.62 -5.66
N ALA A 188 3.09 8.27 -6.85
CA ALA A 188 2.91 6.88 -7.24
C ALA A 188 4.22 6.09 -7.24
N ALA A 189 5.32 6.69 -7.71
CA ALA A 189 6.64 6.07 -7.67
C ALA A 189 7.18 5.86 -6.23
N GLN A 190 6.70 6.64 -5.25
CA GLN A 190 7.02 6.46 -3.83
C GLN A 190 6.10 5.46 -3.14
N LEU A 191 4.84 5.37 -3.57
CA LEU A 191 3.81 4.50 -2.97
C LEU A 191 3.85 3.08 -3.54
N ALA A 192 4.16 2.95 -4.82
CA ALA A 192 3.80 1.77 -5.56
C ALA A 192 4.97 1.22 -6.31
N VAL A 193 5.10 -0.09 -6.18
CA VAL A 193 6.06 -0.89 -6.93
C VAL A 193 5.60 -1.02 -8.39
N ASN A 194 4.29 -0.87 -8.66
CA ASN A 194 3.70 -0.83 -9.99
C ASN A 194 2.74 0.35 -10.14
N TYR A 195 3.02 1.25 -11.08
CA TYR A 195 2.07 2.29 -11.46
C TYR A 195 2.02 2.46 -12.98
N SER A 196 0.90 2.99 -13.46
CA SER A 196 0.70 3.26 -14.89
C SER A 196 0.28 4.70 -15.07
N VAL A 197 1.00 5.42 -15.91
CA VAL A 197 0.64 6.81 -16.24
C VAL A 197 -0.21 6.82 -17.50
N THR A 198 -1.29 7.59 -17.47
CA THR A 198 -2.21 7.74 -18.60
C THR A 198 -2.57 9.21 -18.79
N ASP A 199 -3.04 9.52 -20.00
CA ASP A 199 -3.54 10.84 -20.34
C ASP A 199 -5.07 10.88 -20.30
N SER A 200 -5.63 12.08 -20.46
CA SER A 200 -7.08 12.27 -20.50
C SER A 200 -7.76 11.51 -21.65
N THR A 201 -7.05 11.10 -22.69
CA THR A 201 -7.64 10.33 -23.80
C THR A 201 -7.83 8.87 -23.44
N ASN A 202 -6.86 8.29 -22.74
CA ASN A 202 -6.79 6.85 -22.47
C ASN A 202 -7.27 6.45 -21.07
N PHE A 203 -7.42 7.42 -20.16
CA PHE A 203 -7.75 7.16 -18.76
C PHE A 203 -8.91 6.20 -18.54
N ASN A 204 -10.08 6.48 -19.12
CA ASN A 204 -11.27 5.64 -18.92
C ASN A 204 -11.08 4.21 -19.46
N ALA A 205 -10.34 4.06 -20.57
CA ALA A 205 -10.02 2.74 -21.12
C ALA A 205 -9.07 1.95 -20.20
N MET A 206 -8.08 2.62 -19.60
CA MET A 206 -7.15 1.99 -18.66
C MET A 206 -7.77 1.73 -17.29
N LEU A 207 -8.60 2.64 -16.79
CA LEU A 207 -9.33 2.44 -15.55
C LEU A 207 -10.25 1.21 -15.64
N GLY A 208 -10.88 0.98 -16.79
CA GLY A 208 -11.71 -0.20 -17.03
C GLY A 208 -10.95 -1.47 -17.45
N SER A 209 -9.63 -1.44 -17.63
CA SER A 209 -8.89 -2.60 -18.13
C SER A 209 -8.54 -3.61 -17.05
N ARG A 210 -8.47 -3.19 -15.78
CA ARG A 210 -8.17 -4.03 -14.61
C ARG A 210 -8.67 -3.38 -13.33
N GLU A 211 -8.58 -4.11 -12.22
CA GLU A 211 -8.74 -3.53 -10.88
C GLU A 211 -7.50 -2.73 -10.51
N TRP A 212 -7.70 -1.63 -9.77
CA TRP A 212 -6.64 -0.71 -9.36
C TRP A 212 -6.73 -0.49 -7.87
N ASP A 213 -5.61 -0.63 -7.16
CA ASP A 213 -5.53 -0.45 -5.72
C ASP A 213 -5.56 1.03 -5.32
N LEU A 214 -5.28 1.93 -6.26
CA LEU A 214 -5.36 3.38 -6.09
C LEU A 214 -5.44 4.09 -7.44
N VAL A 215 -6.23 5.17 -7.49
CA VAL A 215 -6.24 6.09 -8.63
C VAL A 215 -5.79 7.48 -8.18
N LEU A 216 -4.69 7.97 -8.76
CA LEU A 216 -4.24 9.35 -8.62
C LEU A 216 -4.58 10.11 -9.89
N ALA A 217 -5.42 11.14 -9.81
CA ALA A 217 -5.84 11.92 -10.95
C ALA A 217 -5.39 13.38 -10.79
N ASP A 218 -4.30 13.73 -11.47
CA ASP A 218 -3.72 15.06 -11.55
C ASP A 218 -4.14 15.76 -12.86
N VAL A 219 -5.14 16.63 -12.75
CA VAL A 219 -5.89 17.16 -13.89
C VAL A 219 -6.00 18.69 -13.91
N PRO A 220 -4.92 19.42 -14.22
CA PRO A 220 -4.94 20.88 -14.21
C PRO A 220 -5.91 21.52 -15.22
N SER A 221 -6.28 20.85 -16.32
CA SER A 221 -7.08 21.55 -17.35
C SER A 221 -8.01 20.71 -18.22
N ASN A 222 -7.79 19.41 -18.36
CA ASN A 222 -8.54 18.59 -19.33
C ASN A 222 -9.22 17.40 -18.67
N SER A 223 -10.55 17.42 -18.60
CA SER A 223 -11.31 16.24 -18.18
C SER A 223 -11.00 15.03 -19.08
N PRO A 224 -11.09 13.80 -18.55
CA PRO A 224 -11.00 12.60 -19.36
C PRO A 224 -11.99 12.60 -20.53
N THR A 225 -11.60 11.99 -21.65
CA THR A 225 -12.46 11.75 -22.80
C THR A 225 -13.60 10.82 -22.39
N GLY A 226 -14.85 11.27 -22.54
CA GLY A 226 -16.03 10.57 -22.01
C GLY A 226 -16.45 11.04 -20.61
N GLY A 227 -15.72 11.99 -20.02
CA GLY A 227 -15.98 12.53 -18.68
C GLY A 227 -15.55 11.58 -17.57
N TRP A 228 -16.04 11.85 -16.36
CA TRP A 228 -15.63 11.16 -15.13
C TRP A 228 -16.46 9.90 -14.80
N THR A 229 -17.32 9.44 -15.70
CA THR A 229 -18.30 8.37 -15.38
C THR A 229 -17.63 7.11 -14.82
N ASP A 230 -16.55 6.64 -15.45
CA ASP A 230 -15.86 5.41 -15.03
C ASP A 230 -15.11 5.62 -13.71
N PHE A 231 -14.47 6.77 -13.53
CA PHE A 231 -13.85 7.17 -12.26
C PHE A 231 -14.85 7.24 -11.11
N LEU A 232 -16.02 7.81 -11.35
CA LEU A 232 -17.09 7.87 -10.35
C LEU A 232 -17.66 6.48 -10.05
N SER A 233 -17.67 5.58 -11.03
CA SER A 233 -18.04 4.17 -10.82
C SER A 233 -16.99 3.44 -9.99
N TYR A 234 -15.70 3.67 -10.24
CA TYR A 234 -14.59 3.14 -9.44
C TYR A 234 -14.70 3.61 -7.98
N LEU A 235 -14.82 4.92 -7.77
CA LEU A 235 -14.95 5.52 -6.44
C LEU A 235 -16.22 5.03 -5.72
N GLY A 236 -17.35 4.95 -6.43
CA GLY A 236 -18.61 4.45 -5.89
C GLY A 236 -18.61 2.95 -5.57
N GLY A 237 -17.68 2.19 -6.17
CA GLY A 237 -17.42 0.79 -5.86
C GLY A 237 -16.53 0.55 -4.64
N GLY A 238 -16.04 1.62 -3.99
CA GLY A 238 -15.10 1.52 -2.88
C GLY A 238 -13.64 1.77 -3.27
N GLY A 239 -13.36 1.98 -4.57
CA GLY A 239 -12.01 2.23 -5.06
C GLY A 239 -11.39 3.51 -4.46
N PRO A 240 -10.17 3.46 -3.90
CA PRO A 240 -9.50 4.61 -3.29
C PRO A 240 -8.94 5.57 -4.34
N ALA A 241 -9.19 6.88 -4.21
CA ALA A 241 -8.75 7.85 -5.18
C ALA A 241 -8.39 9.24 -4.63
N VAL A 242 -7.40 9.87 -5.24
CA VAL A 242 -7.07 11.29 -5.02
C VAL A 242 -7.24 12.03 -6.35
N LEU A 243 -7.97 13.15 -6.34
CA LEU A 243 -8.23 13.97 -7.52
C LEU A 243 -7.80 15.43 -7.28
N SER A 244 -6.85 15.92 -8.07
CA SER A 244 -6.59 17.34 -8.29
C SER A 244 -7.18 17.75 -9.63
N TYR A 245 -8.00 18.80 -9.65
CA TYR A 245 -8.67 19.24 -10.87
C TYR A 245 -8.88 20.76 -10.82
N TRP A 246 -8.77 21.49 -11.92
CA TRP A 246 -9.14 22.92 -11.88
C TRP A 246 -10.63 23.14 -12.11
N GLY A 247 -11.25 22.28 -12.92
CA GLY A 247 -12.59 22.53 -13.45
C GLY A 247 -13.74 22.21 -12.51
N TRP A 248 -13.53 22.17 -11.18
CA TRP A 248 -14.59 21.78 -10.22
C TRP A 248 -15.85 22.63 -10.30
N SER A 249 -15.69 23.91 -10.67
CA SER A 249 -16.80 24.84 -10.89
C SER A 249 -17.58 24.58 -12.18
N PHE A 250 -16.99 23.82 -13.12
CA PHE A 250 -17.55 23.52 -14.44
C PHE A 250 -18.06 22.07 -14.58
N ASP A 251 -17.67 21.15 -13.69
CA ASP A 251 -18.10 19.75 -13.74
C ASP A 251 -19.01 19.38 -12.56
N SER A 252 -20.33 19.49 -12.79
CA SER A 252 -21.34 19.16 -11.78
C SER A 252 -21.38 17.69 -11.40
N ASN A 253 -20.75 16.79 -12.17
CA ASN A 253 -20.79 15.35 -11.89
C ASN A 253 -19.86 14.95 -10.74
N LEU A 254 -18.79 15.72 -10.51
CA LEU A 254 -17.85 15.49 -9.41
C LEU A 254 -18.39 15.98 -8.04
N ALA A 255 -19.38 16.87 -8.06
CA ALA A 255 -19.95 17.50 -6.88
C ALA A 255 -20.49 16.50 -5.85
N ALA A 256 -21.43 15.65 -6.24
CA ALA A 256 -22.06 14.73 -5.31
C ALA A 256 -21.09 13.66 -4.74
N PRO A 257 -20.23 13.01 -5.56
CA PRO A 257 -19.33 11.96 -5.08
C PRO A 257 -18.25 12.44 -4.09
N PHE A 258 -17.76 13.67 -4.24
CA PHE A 258 -16.83 14.29 -3.27
C PHE A 258 -17.54 15.14 -2.22
N GLY A 259 -18.87 15.13 -2.22
CA GLY A 259 -19.66 15.75 -1.18
C GLY A 259 -19.55 17.28 -1.14
N TYR A 260 -19.64 17.94 -2.29
CA TYR A 260 -19.78 19.41 -2.38
C TYR A 260 -20.93 19.82 -3.30
N THR A 261 -21.35 21.08 -3.22
CA THR A 261 -22.22 21.70 -4.24
C THR A 261 -21.49 22.81 -4.99
N SER A 262 -21.68 22.90 -6.32
CA SER A 262 -21.17 24.00 -7.13
C SER A 262 -21.90 25.30 -6.77
N ALA A 263 -21.34 26.08 -5.84
CA ALA A 263 -21.86 27.38 -5.46
C ALA A 263 -20.74 28.43 -5.59
N VAL A 264 -21.14 29.65 -5.97
CA VAL A 264 -20.24 30.80 -6.19
C VAL A 264 -19.80 31.46 -4.86
N ASP A 265 -20.27 30.94 -3.72
CA ASP A 265 -20.06 31.54 -2.40
C ASP A 265 -19.77 30.46 -1.36
N MET A 266 -18.68 30.60 -0.61
CA MET A 266 -18.31 29.63 0.42
C MET A 266 -19.19 29.90 1.64
N SER A 267 -20.11 29.00 1.94
CA SER A 267 -20.79 29.00 3.23
C SER A 267 -20.65 27.63 3.85
N TRP A 268 -20.12 27.59 5.08
CA TRP A 268 -20.09 26.38 5.87
C TRP A 268 -21.50 25.80 5.99
N ALA A 269 -21.72 24.61 5.43
CA ALA A 269 -22.92 23.86 5.73
C ALA A 269 -22.87 23.42 7.21
N PRO A 270 -24.00 23.43 7.93
CA PRO A 270 -24.07 22.82 9.25
C PRO A 270 -23.69 21.34 9.18
N GLY A 271 -22.78 20.88 10.06
CA GLY A 271 -22.41 19.46 10.18
C GLY A 271 -21.17 19.03 9.39
N VAL A 272 -20.31 19.96 8.98
CA VAL A 272 -19.00 19.68 8.39
C VAL A 272 -17.96 19.50 9.51
N SER A 273 -17.26 18.38 9.53
CA SER A 273 -16.10 18.12 10.40
C SER A 273 -14.83 18.62 9.73
N SER A 274 -13.96 19.29 10.49
CA SER A 274 -12.66 19.75 9.99
C SER A 274 -11.50 18.96 10.55
N LEU A 275 -10.65 18.44 9.66
CA LEU A 275 -9.33 17.92 9.96
C LEU A 275 -8.33 19.06 9.69
N GLY A 276 -8.17 19.98 10.64
CA GLY A 276 -7.25 21.11 10.49
C GLY A 276 -5.80 20.71 10.81
N PRO A 277 -4.77 21.42 10.29
CA PRO A 277 -3.38 21.21 10.70
C PRO A 277 -3.08 21.60 12.15
N ALA A 278 -4.04 22.23 12.86
CA ALA A 278 -3.83 22.77 14.21
C ALA A 278 -4.98 22.52 15.21
N ALA A 279 -6.00 21.71 14.90
CA ALA A 279 -7.18 21.61 15.76
C ALA A 279 -7.65 20.16 16.01
N GLY A 280 -7.04 19.53 17.02
CA GLY A 280 -7.63 18.41 17.79
C GLY A 280 -7.30 16.98 17.31
N PRO A 281 -7.70 15.96 18.09
CA PRO A 281 -7.38 14.53 17.95
C PRO A 281 -7.78 13.85 16.62
N ALA A 282 -8.38 14.59 15.69
CA ALA A 282 -8.69 14.11 14.34
C ALA A 282 -7.89 14.88 13.27
N GLY A 283 -6.68 15.39 13.56
CA GLY A 283 -5.84 16.01 12.54
C GLY A 283 -5.59 15.06 11.36
N THR A 284 -5.72 15.57 10.13
CA THR A 284 -5.44 14.82 8.89
C THR A 284 -3.93 14.66 8.68
N HIS A 285 -3.51 13.47 8.26
CA HIS A 285 -2.11 13.14 7.98
C HIS A 285 -1.61 13.69 6.65
N ALA A 286 -2.49 14.29 5.85
CA ALA A 286 -2.17 14.89 4.56
C ALA A 286 -0.91 15.77 4.61
N PHE A 287 -0.70 16.51 5.69
CA PHE A 287 0.40 17.47 5.81
C PHE A 287 1.59 16.98 6.63
N ALA A 288 1.62 15.73 7.10
CA ALA A 288 2.75 15.20 7.84
C ALA A 288 4.03 15.20 6.98
N GLY A 289 5.16 15.68 7.50
CA GLY A 289 6.42 15.73 6.75
C GLY A 289 6.49 16.76 5.61
N VAL A 290 5.40 17.47 5.30
CA VAL A 290 5.36 18.54 4.30
C VAL A 290 6.12 19.77 4.82
N PRO A 291 7.30 20.10 4.28
CA PRO A 291 8.21 21.08 4.88
C PRO A 291 7.69 22.53 4.79
N GLU A 292 6.85 22.81 3.79
CA GLU A 292 6.19 24.09 3.60
C GLU A 292 4.72 23.83 3.28
N VAL A 293 3.83 24.01 4.27
CA VAL A 293 2.39 24.08 3.96
C VAL A 293 2.22 25.27 3.00
N PRO A 294 1.50 25.10 1.88
CA PRO A 294 1.52 26.10 0.81
C PRO A 294 1.09 27.46 1.32
N HIS A 295 1.69 28.47 0.70
CA HIS A 295 1.64 29.87 1.08
C HIS A 295 0.32 30.31 1.76
N SER A 296 0.42 31.24 2.72
CA SER A 296 -0.73 31.87 3.39
C SER A 296 -1.75 32.55 2.46
N ASN A 297 -1.50 32.57 1.13
CA ASN A 297 -2.41 33.05 0.10
C ASN A 297 -3.00 31.92 -0.78
N TRP A 298 -2.92 30.65 -0.38
CA TRP A 298 -3.50 29.56 -1.17
C TRP A 298 -4.98 29.82 -1.46
N SER A 299 -5.76 30.30 -0.48
CA SER A 299 -7.15 30.78 -0.67
C SER A 299 -7.29 31.97 -1.63
N GLY A 300 -6.24 32.79 -1.78
CA GLY A 300 -6.19 33.87 -2.76
C GLY A 300 -6.23 33.37 -4.20
N GLN A 301 -5.68 32.18 -4.48
CA GLN A 301 -5.80 31.52 -5.77
C GLN A 301 -7.19 30.90 -5.99
N TRP A 302 -7.80 30.32 -4.95
CA TRP A 302 -9.20 29.87 -5.02
C TRP A 302 -10.15 31.00 -5.42
N LEU A 303 -9.95 32.18 -4.83
CA LEU A 303 -10.78 33.36 -5.09
C LEU A 303 -10.48 34.02 -6.44
N SER A 304 -9.28 33.91 -7.00
CA SER A 304 -9.00 34.41 -8.35
C SER A 304 -9.65 33.57 -9.44
N ASP A 305 -9.74 32.27 -9.21
CA ASP A 305 -10.16 31.31 -10.24
C ASP A 305 -11.59 30.77 -10.02
N GLY A 306 -12.23 31.17 -8.93
CA GLY A 306 -13.67 30.95 -8.67
C GLY A 306 -14.03 29.51 -8.33
N ALA A 307 -13.05 28.67 -8.02
CA ALA A 307 -13.28 27.37 -7.42
C ALA A 307 -13.59 27.57 -5.94
N VAL A 308 -14.78 27.16 -5.51
CA VAL A 308 -15.25 27.26 -4.14
C VAL A 308 -16.01 25.98 -3.81
N PHE A 309 -15.61 25.29 -2.74
CA PHE A 309 -16.40 24.19 -2.22
C PHE A 309 -17.39 24.68 -1.18
N THR A 310 -18.64 24.29 -1.33
CA THR A 310 -19.58 24.22 -0.22
C THR A 310 -19.72 22.75 0.14
N PRO A 311 -19.03 22.25 1.20
CA PRO A 311 -19.16 20.87 1.60
C PRO A 311 -20.62 20.57 1.97
N VAL A 312 -21.12 19.39 1.62
CA VAL A 312 -22.43 18.94 2.09
C VAL A 312 -22.31 18.25 3.45
N ALA A 313 -23.45 18.04 4.12
CA ALA A 313 -23.46 17.33 5.40
C ALA A 313 -22.91 15.90 5.23
N GLY A 314 -21.99 15.51 6.12
CA GLY A 314 -21.32 14.20 6.09
C GLY A 314 -19.99 14.18 5.33
N THR A 315 -19.61 15.27 4.67
CA THR A 315 -18.26 15.44 4.11
C THR A 315 -17.29 15.88 5.19
N THR A 316 -16.08 15.32 5.18
CA THR A 316 -15.00 15.72 6.07
C THR A 316 -14.03 16.63 5.31
N THR A 317 -13.77 17.83 5.82
CA THR A 317 -12.81 18.74 5.19
C THR A 317 -11.40 18.43 5.67
N VAL A 318 -10.49 18.21 4.73
CA VAL A 318 -9.07 17.92 4.94
C VAL A 318 -8.29 19.22 4.76
N GLY A 319 -7.68 19.73 5.83
CA GLY A 319 -6.92 20.98 5.82
C GLY A 319 -7.79 22.24 5.95
N LEU A 320 -7.40 23.13 6.86
CA LEU A 320 -7.98 24.47 7.03
C LEU A 320 -6.91 25.54 6.92
N LEU A 321 -7.14 26.57 6.11
CA LEU A 321 -6.40 27.83 6.18
C LEU A 321 -6.98 28.70 7.28
N ASP A 322 -6.13 29.19 8.18
CA ASP A 322 -6.46 30.14 9.27
C ASP A 322 -7.73 29.80 10.08
N GLY A 323 -8.11 28.52 10.12
CA GLY A 323 -9.28 28.00 10.82
C GLY A 323 -10.65 28.27 10.16
N ALA A 324 -10.70 28.72 8.90
CA ALA A 324 -11.97 29.14 8.29
C ALA A 324 -12.29 28.54 6.90
N ASP A 325 -11.33 28.09 6.11
CA ASP A 325 -11.61 27.70 4.72
C ASP A 325 -11.07 26.28 4.41
N PRO A 326 -11.92 25.34 3.95
CA PRO A 326 -11.50 23.99 3.62
C PRO A 326 -10.72 23.94 2.30
N VAL A 327 -9.56 23.29 2.33
CA VAL A 327 -8.67 23.20 1.15
C VAL A 327 -8.84 21.87 0.42
N MET A 328 -9.24 20.81 1.11
CA MET A 328 -9.50 19.50 0.51
C MET A 328 -10.74 18.88 1.13
N LEU A 329 -11.36 17.94 0.40
CA LEU A 329 -12.56 17.23 0.85
C LEU A 329 -12.30 15.73 0.80
N LEU A 330 -12.41 15.07 1.95
CA LEU A 330 -12.59 13.63 2.02
C LEU A 330 -14.06 13.32 1.80
N ASN A 331 -14.35 12.45 0.84
CA ASN A 331 -15.71 12.06 0.51
C ASN A 331 -16.38 11.34 1.70
N PRO A 332 -17.72 11.24 1.72
CA PRO A 332 -18.42 10.60 2.83
C PRO A 332 -18.07 9.13 3.08
N SER A 333 -17.54 8.44 2.07
CA SER A 333 -17.13 7.03 2.15
C SER A 333 -15.68 6.85 2.65
N GLY A 334 -14.90 7.91 2.79
CA GLY A 334 -13.50 7.87 3.24
C GLY A 334 -12.50 7.39 2.18
N ASN A 335 -12.93 7.03 0.98
CA ASN A 335 -12.09 6.47 -0.07
C ASN A 335 -11.76 7.47 -1.19
N GLY A 336 -12.08 8.75 -1.02
CA GLY A 336 -11.87 9.75 -2.08
C GLY A 336 -11.46 11.10 -1.53
N VAL A 337 -10.33 11.66 -1.97
CA VAL A 337 -9.93 13.03 -1.67
C VAL A 337 -10.05 13.90 -2.92
N ALA A 338 -10.76 15.03 -2.79
CA ALA A 338 -10.73 16.14 -3.73
C ALA A 338 -9.74 17.20 -3.22
N ALA A 339 -8.73 17.52 -4.02
CA ALA A 339 -7.69 18.46 -3.68
C ALA A 339 -7.35 19.39 -4.86
N PRO A 340 -8.12 20.46 -5.08
CA PRO A 340 -8.25 21.17 -6.36
C PRO A 340 -7.02 21.92 -6.86
N LEU A 341 -6.00 22.12 -6.04
CA LEU A 341 -4.86 23.00 -6.35
C LEU A 341 -3.51 22.40 -5.97
N ILE A 342 -3.42 21.08 -5.75
CA ILE A 342 -2.11 20.49 -5.46
C ILE A 342 -1.23 20.53 -6.71
N ASP A 343 -1.83 20.45 -7.88
CA ASP A 343 -1.16 20.56 -9.18
C ASP A 343 -0.48 21.92 -9.41
N GLU A 344 -1.02 22.99 -8.81
CA GLU A 344 -0.43 24.34 -8.89
C GLU A 344 0.77 24.54 -7.96
N TRP A 345 1.00 23.61 -7.03
CA TRP A 345 1.94 23.85 -5.96
C TRP A 345 3.38 23.65 -6.41
N SER A 346 4.08 24.73 -6.74
CA SER A 346 5.48 24.68 -7.19
C SER A 346 6.54 24.46 -6.09
N GLY A 347 6.15 24.01 -4.90
CA GLY A 347 7.04 23.90 -3.73
C GLY A 347 7.64 22.51 -3.53
N THR A 348 8.69 22.43 -2.72
CA THR A 348 9.24 21.15 -2.25
C THR A 348 8.26 20.54 -1.26
N GLY A 349 7.68 19.37 -1.56
CA GLY A 349 6.71 18.69 -0.70
C GLY A 349 5.32 18.45 -1.32
N ALA A 350 5.08 18.86 -2.57
CA ALA A 350 3.83 18.54 -3.25
C ALA A 350 3.68 17.04 -3.51
N ASP A 351 4.78 16.36 -3.85
CA ASP A 351 4.87 14.91 -3.96
C ASP A 351 4.62 14.22 -2.60
N GLU A 352 5.18 14.77 -1.52
CA GLU A 352 4.92 14.32 -0.13
C GLU A 352 3.43 14.43 0.23
N LEU A 353 2.79 15.55 -0.10
CA LEU A 353 1.35 15.73 0.13
C LEU A 353 0.51 14.77 -0.72
N TRP A 354 0.80 14.62 -2.01
CA TRP A 354 0.14 13.61 -2.85
C TRP A 354 0.27 12.20 -2.27
N ARG A 355 1.46 11.86 -1.78
CA ARG A 355 1.71 10.58 -1.10
C ARG A 355 0.84 10.44 0.15
N ASN A 356 0.82 11.44 1.02
CA ASN A 356 0.02 11.38 2.24
C ASN A 356 -1.48 11.30 1.95
N LEU A 357 -1.97 11.99 0.91
CA LEU A 357 -3.37 11.90 0.50
C LEU A 357 -3.74 10.55 -0.07
N ALA A 358 -2.82 9.92 -0.81
CA ALA A 358 -3.00 8.55 -1.25
C ALA A 358 -3.13 7.62 -0.03
N LEU A 359 -2.21 7.73 0.94
CA LEU A 359 -2.26 6.95 2.18
C LEU A 359 -3.56 7.22 2.97
N GLU A 360 -4.10 8.43 2.92
CA GLU A 360 -5.35 8.78 3.59
C GLU A 360 -6.56 8.02 3.01
N VAL A 361 -6.64 7.89 1.68
CA VAL A 361 -7.77 7.24 1.00
C VAL A 361 -7.63 5.74 0.89
N LEU A 362 -6.42 5.20 1.10
CA LEU A 362 -6.21 3.78 1.03
C LEU A 362 -7.00 3.06 2.12
N PRO A 363 -7.55 1.87 1.82
CA PRO A 363 -8.18 1.05 2.82
C PRO A 363 -7.18 0.78 3.95
N HIS A 364 -7.44 1.38 5.12
CA HIS A 364 -6.68 1.08 6.34
C HIS A 364 -7.06 -0.30 6.90
N ASP A 365 -8.09 -0.93 6.33
CA ASP A 365 -8.60 -2.25 6.69
C ASP A 365 -7.65 -3.41 6.35
N GLN A 366 -6.60 -3.16 5.57
CA GLN A 366 -5.51 -4.11 5.39
C GLN A 366 -4.84 -4.48 6.73
N PHE A 367 -4.93 -3.58 7.71
CA PHE A 367 -4.49 -3.83 9.08
C PHE A 367 -5.65 -4.27 9.99
N ASP A 368 -6.91 -4.05 9.61
CA ASP A 368 -8.06 -4.45 10.41
C ASP A 368 -8.14 -5.98 10.53
N GLY A 369 -8.44 -6.46 11.73
CA GLY A 369 -8.47 -7.89 12.00
C GLY A 369 -7.10 -8.49 12.32
N VAL A 370 -6.01 -7.71 12.27
CA VAL A 370 -4.68 -8.14 12.72
C VAL A 370 -4.64 -8.26 14.24
N ALA A 371 -4.09 -9.36 14.75
CA ALA A 371 -3.94 -9.55 16.19
C ALA A 371 -2.61 -8.92 16.64
N VAL A 372 -2.67 -7.97 17.57
CA VAL A 372 -1.50 -7.27 18.12
C VAL A 372 -1.47 -7.49 19.64
N LEU A 373 -0.28 -7.65 20.22
CA LEU A 373 -0.11 -7.52 21.66
C LEU A 373 0.23 -6.09 22.02
N ALA A 374 -0.54 -5.51 22.94
CA ALA A 374 -0.12 -4.34 23.70
C ALA A 374 0.41 -4.81 25.06
N ASP A 375 1.73 -4.81 25.20
CA ASP A 375 2.43 -5.09 26.44
C ASP A 375 2.72 -3.79 27.19
N TRP A 376 2.35 -3.77 28.46
CA TRP A 376 2.81 -2.78 29.39
C TRP A 376 4.18 -3.16 29.94
N LEU A 377 5.17 -2.27 29.84
CA LEU A 377 6.52 -2.49 30.35
C LEU A 377 6.80 -1.66 31.61
N TYR A 378 7.39 -2.29 32.64
CA TYR A 378 7.85 -1.62 33.87
C TYR A 378 8.66 -2.57 34.78
N PRO A 379 9.72 -2.10 35.49
CA PRO A 379 10.30 -0.75 35.55
C PRO A 379 11.37 -0.49 34.49
N ASP A 380 11.55 -1.43 33.56
CA ASP A 380 12.50 -1.39 32.47
C ASP A 380 11.78 -1.72 31.16
N ASP A 381 12.52 -1.71 30.06
CA ASP A 381 12.06 -2.05 28.70
C ASP A 381 11.91 -3.57 28.47
N ALA A 382 12.07 -4.39 29.51
CA ALA A 382 12.09 -5.85 29.41
C ALA A 382 10.99 -6.55 30.24
N THR A 383 10.56 -5.93 31.34
CA THR A 383 9.63 -6.54 32.29
C THR A 383 8.19 -6.20 31.93
N VAL A 384 7.45 -7.18 31.40
CA VAL A 384 6.02 -7.05 31.08
C VAL A 384 5.19 -7.20 32.36
N LEU A 385 4.33 -6.21 32.67
CA LEU A 385 3.41 -6.25 33.81
C LEU A 385 1.98 -6.68 33.44
N GLU A 386 1.51 -6.23 32.28
CA GLU A 386 0.23 -6.64 31.71
C GLU A 386 0.35 -6.77 30.19
N THR A 387 -0.48 -7.64 29.62
CA THR A 387 -0.49 -7.97 28.20
C THR A 387 -1.94 -7.98 27.76
N HIS A 388 -2.24 -7.24 26.70
CA HIS A 388 -3.58 -7.16 26.13
C HIS A 388 -3.53 -7.61 24.66
N PRO A 389 -4.16 -8.73 24.32
CA PRO A 389 -4.36 -9.09 22.91
C PRO A 389 -5.47 -8.23 22.33
N LEU A 390 -5.13 -7.47 21.30
CA LEU A 390 -6.01 -6.55 20.60
C LEU A 390 -6.19 -7.04 19.16
N VAL A 391 -7.31 -6.67 18.57
CA VAL A 391 -7.54 -6.86 17.13
C VAL A 391 -7.64 -5.48 16.55
N VAL A 392 -6.69 -5.10 15.69
CA VAL A 392 -6.65 -3.79 15.04
C VAL A 392 -7.98 -3.53 14.35
N GLY A 393 -8.52 -2.33 14.53
CA GLY A 393 -9.79 -1.97 13.93
C GLY A 393 -10.26 -0.56 14.29
N PRO A 394 -11.32 -0.07 13.63
CA PRO A 394 -11.90 1.22 13.96
C PRO A 394 -12.58 1.17 15.33
N GLY A 395 -12.08 1.98 16.27
CA GLY A 395 -12.66 2.15 17.60
C GLY A 395 -11.60 2.23 18.69
N VAL A 396 -12.05 2.22 19.95
CA VAL A 396 -11.14 2.07 21.09
C VAL A 396 -10.78 0.59 21.21
N ASP A 397 -9.53 0.24 20.95
CA ASP A 397 -9.06 -1.15 21.03
C ASP A 397 -8.76 -1.55 22.48
N LEU A 398 -8.15 -0.63 23.25
CA LEU A 398 -7.89 -0.84 24.67
C LEU A 398 -8.38 0.36 25.48
N PRO A 399 -9.59 0.27 26.09
CA PRO A 399 -10.14 1.36 26.88
C PRO A 399 -9.43 1.49 28.24
N ASP A 400 -9.39 2.70 28.79
CA ASP A 400 -8.80 3.06 30.09
C ASP A 400 -9.22 2.09 31.21
N ALA A 401 -10.50 1.71 31.22
CA ALA A 401 -11.05 0.80 32.22
C ALA A 401 -10.46 -0.63 32.22
N GLU A 402 -9.79 -1.03 31.13
CA GLU A 402 -9.14 -2.34 30.98
C GLU A 402 -7.65 -2.30 31.34
N ILE A 403 -7.04 -1.11 31.42
CA ILE A 403 -5.63 -0.90 31.75
C ILE A 403 -5.46 -0.88 33.28
N GLN A 404 -4.75 -1.86 33.86
CA GLN A 404 -4.69 -2.01 35.33
C GLN A 404 -3.65 -1.09 35.96
N TYR A 405 -2.53 -0.89 35.27
CA TYR A 405 -1.36 -0.20 35.83
C TYR A 405 -1.25 1.27 35.40
N GLY A 406 -2.14 1.76 34.53
CA GLY A 406 -2.12 3.11 33.94
C GLY A 406 -3.46 3.61 33.54
N THR A 407 -4.21 3.94 34.57
CA THR A 407 -5.45 4.65 34.38
C THR A 407 -5.17 6.01 33.76
N GLY A 408 -6.03 6.42 32.84
CA GLY A 408 -6.14 7.77 32.30
C GLY A 408 -5.70 7.93 30.85
N CYS A 409 -5.56 6.84 30.10
CA CYS A 409 -5.55 6.87 28.64
C CYS A 409 -6.38 5.76 28.00
N ASP A 410 -6.96 6.05 26.84
CA ASP A 410 -7.49 5.08 25.90
C ASP A 410 -6.45 4.85 24.79
N ILE A 411 -6.34 3.62 24.27
CA ILE A 411 -5.45 3.28 23.15
C ILE A 411 -6.28 2.87 21.94
N PHE A 412 -5.94 3.46 20.79
CA PHE A 412 -6.53 3.19 19.49
C PHE A 412 -5.42 2.71 18.55
N ILE A 413 -5.70 1.66 17.79
CA ILE A 413 -4.81 1.09 16.79
C ILE A 413 -5.60 0.99 15.49
N HIS A 414 -5.26 1.84 14.52
CA HIS A 414 -5.97 1.90 13.26
C HIS A 414 -4.99 2.20 12.12
N GLY A 415 -5.04 1.39 11.07
CA GLY A 415 -4.09 1.50 9.96
C GLY A 415 -2.63 1.42 10.47
N PRO A 416 -1.75 2.36 10.04
CA PRO A 416 -0.37 2.43 10.51
C PRO A 416 -0.19 3.21 11.82
N TYR A 417 -1.26 3.49 12.58
CA TYR A 417 -1.18 4.39 13.73
C TYR A 417 -1.49 3.71 15.05
N ILE A 418 -0.75 4.14 16.09
CA ILE A 418 -1.04 3.86 17.49
C ILE A 418 -1.28 5.20 18.18
N GLU A 419 -2.47 5.40 18.71
CA GLU A 419 -2.88 6.64 19.37
C GLU A 419 -3.19 6.40 20.86
N PHE A 420 -2.72 7.33 21.68
CA PHE A 420 -2.99 7.41 23.11
C PHE A 420 -3.81 8.66 23.40
N GLU A 421 -5.06 8.53 23.80
CA GLU A 421 -5.91 9.66 24.21
C GLU A 421 -5.96 9.75 25.75
N PHE A 422 -5.45 10.83 26.34
CA PHE A 422 -5.38 11.00 27.79
C PHE A 422 -6.68 11.56 28.37
N SER A 423 -7.39 10.75 29.16
CA SER A 423 -8.63 11.14 29.83
C SER A 423 -8.39 12.02 31.07
N SER A 424 -7.15 12.08 31.58
CA SER A 424 -6.76 12.91 32.73
C SER A 424 -5.31 13.38 32.65
N ALA A 425 -4.96 14.44 33.40
CA ALA A 425 -3.60 14.93 33.46
C ALA A 425 -2.74 14.00 34.32
N ILE A 426 -1.68 13.44 33.74
CA ILE A 426 -0.82 12.44 34.39
C ILE A 426 0.64 12.82 34.21
N THR A 427 1.41 12.68 35.29
CA THR A 427 2.88 12.66 35.23
C THR A 427 3.32 11.22 35.39
N TYR A 428 3.85 10.65 34.31
CA TYR A 428 4.43 9.32 34.30
C TYR A 428 5.78 9.37 34.99
N ASP A 429 5.95 8.60 36.06
CA ASP A 429 7.13 8.64 36.90
C ASP A 429 8.11 7.51 36.55
N THR A 430 9.42 7.81 36.55
CA THR A 430 10.52 6.88 36.22
C THR A 430 10.59 5.65 37.15
N THR A 431 9.87 5.70 38.27
CA THR A 431 9.72 4.66 39.28
C THR A 431 8.32 4.10 39.35
N THR A 432 7.35 4.45 38.49
CA THR A 432 6.01 3.81 38.46
C THR A 432 5.45 3.50 37.07
N PHE A 433 5.99 4.04 35.98
CA PHE A 433 5.49 3.77 34.62
C PHE A 433 6.63 3.68 33.61
N ASN A 434 6.63 2.63 32.76
CA ASN A 434 7.71 2.43 31.80
C ASN A 434 7.24 1.96 30.41
N GLY A 435 6.17 2.57 29.91
CA GLY A 435 5.87 2.53 28.48
C GLY A 435 5.01 1.36 27.99
N TRP A 436 4.72 1.40 26.70
CA TRP A 436 3.96 0.39 25.98
C TRP A 436 4.82 -0.19 24.86
N ARG A 437 4.68 -1.49 24.62
CA ARG A 437 5.22 -2.18 23.45
C ARG A 437 4.08 -2.83 22.69
N PHE A 438 4.00 -2.54 21.39
CA PHE A 438 3.05 -3.16 20.47
C PHE A 438 3.82 -4.14 19.60
N ALA A 439 3.36 -5.40 19.53
CA ALA A 439 4.01 -6.44 18.76
C ALA A 439 2.99 -7.24 17.93
N ASP A 440 3.38 -7.57 16.70
CA ASP A 440 2.61 -8.47 15.85
C ASP A 440 2.62 -9.89 16.45
N LEU A 441 1.44 -10.49 16.62
CA LEU A 441 1.29 -11.84 17.17
C LEU A 441 1.45 -12.95 16.14
N ASP A 442 1.05 -12.67 14.92
CA ASP A 442 0.84 -13.70 13.90
C ASP A 442 1.69 -13.49 12.65
N SER A 443 2.59 -12.50 12.68
CA SER A 443 3.50 -12.17 11.58
C SER A 443 2.73 -11.90 10.29
N ARG A 444 1.50 -11.37 10.40
CA ARG A 444 0.69 -10.94 9.25
C ARG A 444 0.98 -9.50 8.85
N LEU A 445 1.57 -8.71 9.74
CA LEU A 445 2.08 -7.40 9.39
C LEU A 445 3.40 -7.57 8.64
N PRO A 446 3.64 -6.74 7.62
CA PRO A 446 4.99 -6.62 7.09
C PRO A 446 5.94 -6.17 8.20
N GLY A 447 7.23 -6.51 8.12
CA GLY A 447 8.21 -6.08 9.12
C GLY A 447 8.24 -4.56 9.27
N ILE A 448 8.32 -4.01 10.47
CA ILE A 448 8.32 -2.57 10.75
C ILE A 448 9.67 -1.98 10.32
N GLY A 449 9.62 -1.09 9.31
CA GLY A 449 10.77 -0.36 8.78
C GLY A 449 11.01 0.98 9.46
N GLY A 450 10.05 1.48 10.23
CA GLY A 450 10.14 2.77 10.92
C GLY A 450 9.08 2.98 11.98
N ALA A 451 9.35 3.85 12.95
CA ALA A 451 8.33 4.43 13.81
C ALA A 451 8.68 5.89 14.10
N SER A 452 7.68 6.78 14.11
CA SER A 452 7.85 8.19 14.39
C SER A 452 6.72 8.77 15.23
N LEU A 453 7.02 9.81 16.01
CA LEU A 453 6.00 10.62 16.69
C LEU A 453 5.31 11.49 15.63
N ASP A 454 4.14 11.05 15.18
CA ASP A 454 3.35 11.76 14.16
C ASP A 454 2.69 13.00 14.74
N PHE A 455 2.14 12.89 15.95
CA PHE A 455 1.54 14.02 16.64
C PHE A 455 1.74 13.96 18.15
N VAL A 456 2.01 15.13 18.75
CA VAL A 456 2.10 15.31 20.20
C VAL A 456 1.30 16.54 20.60
N SER A 457 0.27 16.35 21.42
CA SER A 457 -0.58 17.45 21.89
C SER A 457 0.20 18.53 22.62
N ALA A 458 -0.24 19.78 22.43
CA ALA A 458 0.26 20.90 23.21
C ALA A 458 0.03 20.64 24.71
N GLY A 459 1.11 20.73 25.50
CA GLY A 459 1.08 20.44 26.93
C GLY A 459 1.57 19.04 27.30
N VAL A 460 1.84 18.16 26.34
CA VAL A 460 2.67 16.98 26.59
C VAL A 460 4.12 17.45 26.73
N ILE A 461 4.75 17.18 27.88
CA ILE A 461 6.10 17.64 28.22
C ILE A 461 6.98 16.42 28.48
N GLY A 462 8.22 16.47 28.01
CA GLY A 462 9.22 15.43 28.31
C GLY A 462 9.23 14.25 27.35
N LEU A 463 8.36 14.25 26.33
CA LEU A 463 8.37 13.27 25.25
C LEU A 463 9.21 13.78 24.07
N GLY A 464 10.13 12.95 23.57
CA GLY A 464 10.94 13.22 22.39
C GLY A 464 11.16 11.97 21.52
N PRO A 465 11.85 12.10 20.37
CA PRO A 465 12.09 10.98 19.46
C PRO A 465 12.84 9.80 20.09
N ASP A 466 13.73 10.07 21.07
CA ASP A 466 14.51 9.02 21.76
C ASP A 466 13.63 8.13 22.67
N ASP A 467 12.40 8.56 22.96
CA ASP A 467 11.43 7.80 23.73
C ASP A 467 10.66 6.79 22.88
N LEU A 468 10.82 6.84 21.56
CA LEU A 468 10.20 5.92 20.61
C LEU A 468 11.29 5.04 19.98
N THR A 469 11.12 3.74 20.09
CA THR A 469 12.00 2.75 19.46
C THR A 469 11.19 1.73 18.71
N TYR A 470 11.80 1.07 17.73
CA TYR A 470 11.16 0.00 17.00
C TYR A 470 12.16 -1.10 16.64
N THR A 471 11.62 -2.29 16.41
CA THR A 471 12.26 -3.44 15.78
C THR A 471 11.38 -3.87 14.62
N GLU A 472 11.80 -4.85 13.82
CA GLU A 472 10.98 -5.44 12.76
C GLU A 472 9.61 -5.92 13.26
N ASP A 473 9.52 -6.43 14.49
CA ASP A 473 8.26 -6.97 15.02
C ASP A 473 7.56 -6.09 16.07
N SER A 474 8.12 -4.92 16.45
CA SER A 474 7.55 -4.16 17.56
C SER A 474 7.84 -2.67 17.56
N VAL A 475 6.93 -1.90 18.15
CA VAL A 475 7.12 -0.47 18.46
C VAL A 475 6.98 -0.27 19.95
N SER A 476 7.93 0.44 20.56
CA SER A 476 7.96 0.72 21.99
C SER A 476 7.99 2.22 22.27
N LEU A 477 7.07 2.69 23.10
CA LEU A 477 6.97 4.07 23.57
C LEU A 477 7.29 4.15 25.06
N ASN A 478 8.35 4.85 25.42
CA ASN A 478 8.73 5.12 26.80
C ASN A 478 8.06 6.41 27.30
N LEU A 479 7.14 6.32 28.25
CA LEU A 479 6.51 7.51 28.85
C LEU A 479 7.17 7.94 30.17
N SER A 480 8.29 7.34 30.58
CA SER A 480 8.94 7.69 31.85
C SER A 480 9.36 9.16 31.89
N GLY A 481 8.78 9.93 32.81
CA GLY A 481 9.04 11.36 32.97
C GLY A 481 8.17 12.26 32.09
N VAL A 482 7.26 11.68 31.29
CA VAL A 482 6.33 12.43 30.44
C VAL A 482 5.19 12.99 31.28
N GLU A 483 4.88 14.26 31.12
CA GLU A 483 3.69 14.91 31.66
C GLU A 483 2.66 15.07 30.55
N THR A 484 1.41 14.72 30.80
CA THR A 484 0.31 14.80 29.84
C THR A 484 -0.82 15.68 30.39
N PRO A 485 -1.48 16.50 29.55
CA PRO A 485 -2.65 17.26 29.96
C PRO A 485 -3.90 16.37 29.91
N ALA A 486 -4.93 16.76 30.66
CA ALA A 486 -6.26 16.17 30.47
C ALA A 486 -6.75 16.51 29.05
N SER A 487 -7.24 15.51 28.31
CA SER A 487 -7.62 15.61 26.90
C SER A 487 -6.44 15.89 25.95
N GLY A 488 -5.20 15.61 26.36
CA GLY A 488 -4.08 15.50 25.43
C GLY A 488 -4.11 14.16 24.70
N TYR A 489 -3.34 14.05 23.63
CA TYR A 489 -3.07 12.78 22.99
C TYR A 489 -1.67 12.74 22.37
N ILE A 490 -1.14 11.52 22.20
CA ILE A 490 0.08 11.21 21.44
C ILE A 490 -0.32 10.26 20.33
N ARG A 491 0.20 10.46 19.13
CA ARG A 491 0.05 9.54 18.00
C ARG A 491 1.42 9.11 17.49
N ILE A 492 1.58 7.82 17.33
CA ILE A 492 2.75 7.19 16.72
C ILE A 492 2.33 6.70 15.35
N ARG A 493 3.16 6.97 14.35
CA ARG A 493 3.09 6.33 13.04
C ARG A 493 4.08 5.18 13.00
N VAL A 494 3.62 4.03 12.52
CA VAL A 494 4.38 2.82 12.28
C VAL A 494 4.51 2.65 10.77
N ASP A 495 5.74 2.72 10.28
CA ASP A 495 6.04 2.50 8.87
C ASP A 495 6.39 1.04 8.66
N PHE A 496 5.54 0.31 7.94
CA PHE A 496 5.77 -1.09 7.59
C PHE A 496 6.66 -1.18 6.34
N GLY A 497 7.53 -2.18 6.31
CA GLY A 497 8.66 -2.39 5.40
C GLY A 497 8.30 -2.69 3.95
N LEU A 498 7.03 -2.61 3.59
CA LEU A 498 6.60 -2.62 2.19
C LEU A 498 7.02 -1.36 1.41
N PHE A 499 7.54 -0.32 2.08
CA PHE A 499 7.70 1.01 1.47
C PHE A 499 9.10 1.64 1.55
N PHE A 500 10.08 1.03 2.22
CA PHE A 500 11.39 1.66 2.42
C PHE A 500 12.53 0.66 2.39
N ASP A 501 12.94 0.23 1.21
CA ASP A 501 14.33 -0.20 1.04
C ASP A 501 14.85 0.28 -0.32
N GLY A 502 15.70 1.33 -0.30
CA GLY A 502 16.44 1.73 -1.50
C GLY A 502 16.53 3.22 -1.84
N PHE A 503 16.66 4.12 -0.87
CA PHE A 503 17.29 5.42 -1.16
C PHE A 503 18.23 5.86 -0.03
N GLU A 504 19.29 5.05 0.20
CA GLU A 504 20.50 5.64 0.77
C GLU A 504 20.98 6.74 -0.18
N THR A 505 20.84 8.00 0.23
CA THR A 505 21.50 9.12 -0.43
C THR A 505 23.00 8.87 -0.35
N GLY A 506 23.56 8.27 -1.40
CA GLY A 506 24.97 7.95 -1.51
C GLY A 506 25.81 9.18 -1.27
N THR A 507 26.40 9.27 -0.08
CA THR A 507 27.57 10.11 0.14
C THR A 507 28.68 9.53 -0.72
N THR A 508 29.14 10.34 -1.66
CA THR A 508 30.30 10.08 -2.50
C THR A 508 31.50 9.65 -1.66
N ASP A 509 31.90 8.38 -1.76
CA ASP A 509 33.28 7.99 -1.42
C ASP A 509 33.83 6.91 -2.37
N ALA A 510 34.78 7.38 -3.19
CA ALA A 510 35.95 6.71 -3.75
C ALA A 510 35.84 5.26 -4.26
N TRP A 511 35.65 5.13 -5.58
CA TRP A 511 36.33 4.08 -6.36
C TRP A 511 37.41 4.70 -7.24
N SER A 512 38.66 4.55 -6.80
CA SER A 512 39.85 4.82 -7.60
C SER A 512 40.54 3.51 -7.95
N GLY A 513 40.68 3.29 -9.27
CA GLY A 513 41.68 2.40 -9.85
C GLY A 513 41.17 0.98 -10.11
N VAL A 514 40.98 0.65 -11.40
CA VAL A 514 42.00 -0.07 -12.20
C VAL A 514 41.65 0.06 -13.69
N SER A 515 42.65 0.42 -14.50
CA SER A 515 42.77 0.11 -15.93
C SER A 515 44.27 0.12 -16.27
N PRO A 516 44.77 -0.65 -17.26
CA PRO A 516 44.08 -1.60 -18.14
C PRO A 516 44.30 -3.07 -17.79
#